data_AF-F9UH42-F1
#
_entry.id   AF-F9UH42-F1
#
_cell.length_a   1.000
_cell.length_b   1.000
_cell.length_c   1.000
_cell.angle_alpha   90.00
_cell.angle_beta   90.00
_cell.angle_gamma   90.00
#
_symmetry.space_group_name_H-M   'P 1'
#
loop_
_entity.id
_entity.type
_entity.pdbx_description
1 polymer ?
#
loop_
_entity_poly.entity_id
_entity_poly.type
_entity_poly.pdbx_seq_one_letter_code
_entity_poly.pdbx_strand_id
1 'polypeptide(L)'
;MTCGHLAAPGTEVNSPSAFGSYLKDHAVRLPQDCSLKQMVEWGWISPILRVALSRSALDSWNNFPVSPMVGTESCLADDRWTLTLWSNVVTSQVGLKPGNGEPMWWTHFLDDLGEPLTQEVLKHVIDPANPMLRPQPFQQTSSGREIAPWIDFFAYWQSYQVAELLGAVSFVIRATPEFNERTAGGEEFRLALIDAQVRRVKSRWQKRRSTYEWLSRFRVILAAWSSTKRPWSDVETAAHALAAKYRLTGPRVVTKIRNVLLVTWQDWANVDDVALPGGYKLRALLRQDIEYALVLAEILSGSEVDFLAPFWTNSDRRSRRWAQLIDALPWEAELARYHFPDLAMMYLESHVTVVPSSFSLDAEEIRSVISAYWSRSRPLRRFCLAFYRLHKELSDEDLGAEQGVVRSNERIEQLLLTVLNAEKLLVSIAQNRNGGSGDRKTRKIAKDQLNFTLGKFRLHGNDVGRKSREAAKRLLDAYADLYDLGSRGDRIFVSADAVESGSVQADYFVAAFVNFVIVRNYAAHHDSLDSQLVFRNECDVGEHQGRVALRSVLSVVITCLQLDR
;
A
#
# COMPACT_ATOMS: atom_id res chain seq x y z
N MET A 1 -12.17 9.81 9.48
CA MET A 1 -12.84 11.09 9.12
C MET A 1 -13.92 10.78 8.08
N THR A 2 -15.17 11.02 8.44
CA THR A 2 -16.40 10.66 7.71
C THR A 2 -16.92 11.87 6.96
N CYS A 3 -16.36 12.24 5.81
CA CYS A 3 -17.04 13.24 4.98
C CYS A 3 -16.52 13.29 3.54
N GLY A 4 -17.45 13.27 2.58
CA GLY A 4 -17.12 13.68 1.21
C GLY A 4 -17.16 15.21 1.02
N HIS A 5 -17.70 15.95 1.99
CA HIS A 5 -17.81 17.42 2.01
C HIS A 5 -17.22 17.98 3.30
N LEU A 6 -16.24 18.88 3.18
CA LEU A 6 -15.55 19.49 4.32
C LEU A 6 -15.98 20.96 4.43
N ALA A 7 -16.68 21.30 5.51
CA ALA A 7 -17.19 22.65 5.71
C ALA A 7 -16.10 23.64 6.15
N ALA A 8 -16.27 24.89 5.72
CA ALA A 8 -15.51 26.06 6.15
C ALA A 8 -16.43 27.27 6.27
N PRO A 9 -17.05 27.48 7.45
CA PRO A 9 -17.92 28.62 7.70
C PRO A 9 -17.18 29.94 7.54
N GLY A 10 -17.75 30.90 6.79
CA GLY A 10 -17.13 32.20 6.49
C GLY A 10 -15.73 32.11 5.85
N THR A 11 -15.31 30.90 5.48
CA THR A 11 -14.01 30.52 4.96
C THR A 11 -12.81 30.82 5.91
N GLU A 12 -12.99 30.62 7.22
CA GLU A 12 -11.92 30.72 8.25
C GLU A 12 -10.95 29.52 8.25
N VAL A 13 -9.65 29.77 8.50
CA VAL A 13 -8.56 28.74 8.55
C VAL A 13 -7.99 28.55 9.97
N ASN A 14 -7.98 29.63 10.76
CA ASN A 14 -7.40 29.65 12.13
C ASN A 14 -8.44 29.39 13.24
N SER A 15 -9.66 29.07 12.85
CA SER A 15 -10.84 28.70 13.66
C SER A 15 -11.30 27.33 13.14
N PRO A 16 -12.02 26.48 13.91
CA PRO A 16 -12.15 25.04 13.63
C PRO A 16 -13.07 24.74 12.43
N SER A 17 -12.71 25.17 11.22
CA SER A 17 -13.30 24.67 9.99
C SER A 17 -12.81 23.24 9.72
N ALA A 18 -13.71 22.39 9.24
CA ALA A 18 -13.38 21.00 8.93
C ALA A 18 -12.35 20.92 7.79
N PHE A 19 -12.48 21.77 6.76
CA PHE A 19 -11.50 21.81 5.67
C PHE A 19 -10.15 22.38 6.11
N GLY A 20 -10.13 23.47 6.89
CA GLY A 20 -8.88 24.03 7.43
C GLY A 20 -8.15 23.06 8.36
N SER A 21 -8.90 22.38 9.24
CA SER A 21 -8.36 21.30 10.09
C SER A 21 -7.81 20.15 9.25
N TYR A 22 -8.52 19.76 8.20
CA TYR A 22 -8.05 18.73 7.27
C TYR A 22 -6.74 19.11 6.57
N LEU A 23 -6.60 20.35 6.09
CA LEU A 23 -5.34 20.84 5.52
C LEU A 23 -4.20 20.78 6.56
N LYS A 24 -4.47 21.22 7.79
CA LYS A 24 -3.50 21.19 8.90
C LYS A 24 -3.07 19.77 9.26
N ASP A 25 -4.01 18.82 9.33
CA ASP A 25 -3.75 17.41 9.64
C ASP A 25 -2.79 16.79 8.61
N HIS A 26 -2.88 17.23 7.36
CA HIS A 26 -2.02 16.81 6.24
C HIS A 26 -0.81 17.73 6.02
N ALA A 27 -0.49 18.60 7.00
CA ALA A 27 0.64 19.52 6.96
C ALA A 27 0.64 20.51 5.77
N VAL A 28 -0.52 20.76 5.17
CA VAL A 28 -0.70 21.80 4.16
C VAL A 28 -0.96 23.12 4.88
N ARG A 29 0.09 23.92 5.03
CA ARG A 29 0.01 25.23 5.71
C ARG A 29 -0.18 26.33 4.68
N LEU A 30 -1.19 27.15 4.88
CA LEU A 30 -1.33 28.37 4.10
C LEU A 30 -0.26 29.40 4.53
N PRO A 31 0.27 30.24 3.62
CA PRO A 31 1.13 31.37 3.97
C PRO A 31 0.46 32.29 5.01
N GLN A 32 1.25 32.96 5.86
CA GLN A 32 0.73 33.82 6.94
C GLN A 32 -0.23 34.91 6.44
N ASP A 33 -0.02 35.42 5.23
CA ASP A 33 -0.83 36.48 4.62
C ASP A 33 -1.95 35.96 3.68
N CYS A 34 -2.17 34.64 3.63
CA CYS A 34 -3.12 34.00 2.72
C CYS A 34 -4.12 33.13 3.50
N SER A 35 -5.36 33.60 3.56
CA SER A 35 -6.51 32.88 4.09
C SER A 35 -7.21 32.07 2.99
N LEU A 36 -7.93 31.01 3.40
CA LEU A 36 -8.76 30.24 2.47
C LEU A 36 -9.84 31.13 1.83
N LYS A 37 -10.37 32.10 2.57
CA LYS A 37 -11.27 33.15 2.04
C LYS A 37 -10.63 33.87 0.84
N GLN A 38 -9.41 34.36 0.99
CA GLN A 38 -8.67 35.02 -0.10
C GLN A 38 -8.43 34.05 -1.28
N MET A 39 -8.05 32.80 -1.03
CA MET A 39 -7.88 31.81 -2.12
C MET A 39 -9.17 31.59 -2.93
N VAL A 40 -10.32 31.63 -2.27
CA VAL A 40 -11.63 31.54 -2.94
C VAL A 40 -11.94 32.83 -3.71
N GLU A 41 -11.67 33.99 -3.13
CA GLU A 41 -11.88 35.29 -3.76
C GLU A 41 -10.99 35.50 -4.99
N TRP A 42 -9.75 35.02 -4.95
CA TRP A 42 -8.85 34.99 -6.11
C TRP A 42 -9.21 33.90 -7.13
N GLY A 43 -10.20 33.04 -6.84
CA GLY A 43 -10.63 31.96 -7.72
C GLY A 43 -9.63 30.80 -7.86
N TRP A 44 -8.62 30.75 -6.98
CA TRP A 44 -7.59 29.70 -6.94
C TRP A 44 -8.18 28.34 -6.59
N ILE A 45 -9.15 28.35 -5.67
CA ILE A 45 -10.01 27.22 -5.31
C ILE A 45 -11.48 27.66 -5.38
N SER A 46 -12.37 26.75 -5.73
CA SER A 46 -13.82 26.99 -5.70
C SER A 46 -14.46 25.98 -4.76
N PRO A 47 -15.26 26.40 -3.78
CA PRO A 47 -16.15 25.49 -3.05
C PRO A 47 -17.00 24.68 -4.04
N ILE A 48 -17.34 23.45 -3.68
CA ILE A 48 -18.27 22.62 -4.45
C ILE A 48 -19.73 22.96 -4.13
N LEU A 49 -19.97 23.58 -2.97
CA LEU A 49 -21.26 24.09 -2.53
C LEU A 49 -21.02 25.32 -1.66
N ARG A 50 -21.80 26.38 -1.87
CA ARG A 50 -21.90 27.51 -0.94
C ARG A 50 -23.36 27.68 -0.54
N VAL A 51 -23.62 27.72 0.75
CA VAL A 51 -24.96 27.82 1.32
C VAL A 51 -25.09 29.13 2.06
N ALA A 52 -26.03 29.98 1.68
CA ALA A 52 -26.39 31.18 2.41
C ALA A 52 -27.14 30.80 3.68
N LEU A 53 -26.69 31.28 4.83
CA LEU A 53 -27.32 31.01 6.12
C LEU A 53 -28.32 32.10 6.49
N SER A 54 -29.34 31.73 7.26
CA SER A 54 -30.31 32.71 7.74
C SER A 54 -29.70 33.62 8.81
N ARG A 55 -29.84 34.94 8.61
CA ARG A 55 -29.37 35.95 9.55
C ARG A 55 -30.11 35.86 10.89
N SER A 56 -31.42 35.64 10.87
CA SER A 56 -32.25 35.53 12.09
C SER A 56 -31.79 34.36 12.97
N ALA A 57 -31.49 33.21 12.36
CA ALA A 57 -30.98 32.04 13.07
C ALA A 57 -29.61 32.32 13.71
N LEU A 58 -28.68 32.91 12.95
CA LEU A 58 -27.36 33.26 13.47
C LEU A 58 -27.44 34.33 14.56
N ASP A 59 -28.32 35.33 14.42
CA ASP A 59 -28.49 36.40 15.40
C ASP A 59 -29.13 35.90 16.70
N SER A 60 -30.04 34.91 16.60
CA SER A 60 -30.63 34.25 17.77
C SER A 60 -29.62 33.44 18.60
N TRP A 61 -28.47 33.07 18.04
CA TRP A 61 -27.54 32.16 18.71
C TRP A 61 -26.51 32.90 19.59
N ASN A 62 -26.85 33.08 20.87
CA ASN A 62 -26.08 33.90 21.82
C ASN A 62 -24.59 33.55 21.97
N ASN A 63 -24.21 32.26 21.94
CA ASN A 63 -22.81 31.83 22.07
C ASN A 63 -22.17 31.40 20.73
N PHE A 64 -22.65 31.89 19.58
CA PHE A 64 -22.09 31.55 18.27
C PHE A 64 -20.55 31.72 18.22
N PRO A 65 -19.79 30.78 17.61
CA PRO A 65 -20.18 29.52 16.98
C PRO A 65 -20.06 28.28 17.90
N VAL A 66 -20.09 28.45 19.22
CA VAL A 66 -19.76 27.40 20.21
C VAL A 66 -20.86 26.35 20.34
N SER A 67 -20.49 25.06 20.26
CA SER A 67 -21.39 23.94 20.54
C SER A 67 -21.25 23.45 22.00
N PRO A 68 -22.34 23.16 22.73
CA PRO A 68 -23.74 23.24 22.30
C PRO A 68 -24.24 24.68 22.13
N MET A 69 -25.23 24.86 21.25
CA MET A 69 -25.85 26.16 20.97
C MET A 69 -26.69 26.62 22.16
N VAL A 70 -26.60 27.90 22.53
CA VAL A 70 -27.34 28.52 23.65
C VAL A 70 -28.08 29.75 23.15
N GLY A 71 -29.31 29.95 23.64
CA GLY A 71 -30.09 31.17 23.41
C GLY A 71 -30.91 31.19 22.13
N THR A 72 -31.04 30.07 21.43
CA THR A 72 -31.68 29.98 20.10
C THR A 72 -33.21 30.05 20.12
N GLU A 73 -33.83 30.43 21.25
CA GLU A 73 -35.30 30.43 21.40
C GLU A 73 -35.98 31.46 20.49
N SER A 74 -35.29 32.56 20.16
CA SER A 74 -35.77 33.61 19.26
C SER A 74 -35.64 33.28 17.77
N CYS A 75 -35.08 32.11 17.41
CA CYS A 75 -34.97 31.67 16.02
C CYS A 75 -36.36 31.39 15.43
N LEU A 76 -36.67 32.04 14.31
CA LEU A 76 -37.89 31.77 13.53
C LEU A 76 -37.92 30.30 13.09
N ALA A 77 -39.12 29.71 13.06
CA ALA A 77 -39.30 28.29 12.73
C ALA A 77 -38.72 27.93 11.35
N ASP A 78 -38.97 28.78 10.35
CA ASP A 78 -38.51 28.62 8.97
C ASP A 78 -36.99 28.75 8.83
N ASP A 79 -36.30 29.30 9.83
CA ASP A 79 -34.85 29.51 9.82
C ASP A 79 -34.09 28.47 10.66
N ARG A 80 -34.80 27.61 11.41
CA ARG A 80 -34.19 26.60 12.29
C ARG A 80 -33.31 25.59 11.54
N TRP A 81 -33.54 25.39 10.24
CA TRP A 81 -32.67 24.53 9.43
C TRP A 81 -31.22 25.01 9.41
N THR A 82 -30.96 26.32 9.54
CA THR A 82 -29.59 26.87 9.62
C THR A 82 -28.87 26.36 10.86
N LEU A 83 -29.57 26.32 12.00
CA LEU A 83 -29.05 25.76 13.25
C LEU A 83 -28.80 24.25 13.11
N THR A 84 -29.75 23.51 12.52
CA THR A 84 -29.58 22.07 12.27
C THR A 84 -28.40 21.78 11.34
N LEU A 85 -28.26 22.53 10.25
CA LEU A 85 -27.12 22.42 9.34
C LEU A 85 -25.81 22.64 10.08
N TRP A 86 -25.72 23.71 10.88
CA TRP A 86 -24.52 24.02 11.62
C TRP A 86 -24.15 22.93 12.63
N SER A 87 -25.14 22.44 13.38
CA SER A 87 -24.95 21.33 14.33
C SER A 87 -24.40 20.09 13.62
N ASN A 88 -24.96 19.76 12.44
CA ASN A 88 -24.51 18.63 11.64
C ASN A 88 -23.08 18.80 11.11
N VAL A 89 -22.72 20.03 10.74
CA VAL A 89 -21.37 20.39 10.28
C VAL A 89 -20.34 20.28 11.42
N VAL A 90 -20.63 20.85 12.59
CA VAL A 90 -19.67 20.92 13.71
C VAL A 90 -19.47 19.55 14.37
N THR A 91 -20.55 18.80 14.56
CA THR A 91 -20.46 17.50 15.24
C THR A 91 -19.74 16.45 14.41
N SER A 92 -19.57 16.64 13.10
CA SER A 92 -18.89 15.69 12.18
C SER A 92 -19.42 14.24 12.23
N GLN A 93 -20.52 14.00 12.96
CA GLN A 93 -21.12 12.69 13.21
C GLN A 93 -22.25 12.37 12.22
N VAL A 94 -22.55 13.30 11.31
CA VAL A 94 -23.80 13.22 10.55
C VAL A 94 -23.61 12.50 9.23
N GLY A 95 -24.09 11.26 9.24
CA GLY A 95 -24.18 10.34 8.13
C GLY A 95 -24.51 8.92 8.61
N LEU A 96 -24.17 8.59 9.86
CA LEU A 96 -24.55 7.32 10.47
C LEU A 96 -25.95 7.45 11.05
N LYS A 97 -26.99 7.36 10.21
CA LYS A 97 -28.33 7.11 10.73
C LYS A 97 -28.25 5.80 11.54
N PRO A 98 -28.44 5.81 12.87
CA PRO A 98 -28.35 4.62 13.70
C PRO A 98 -29.65 3.84 13.52
N GLY A 99 -29.84 3.28 12.32
CA GLY A 99 -30.98 2.47 11.94
C GLY A 99 -30.48 1.18 11.31
N ASN A 100 -30.75 0.06 11.97
CA ASN A 100 -30.63 -1.26 11.35
C ASN A 100 -31.77 -1.38 10.32
N GLY A 101 -31.51 -1.02 9.07
CA GLY A 101 -32.47 -1.20 7.97
C GLY A 101 -32.47 -0.12 6.89
N GLU A 102 -31.78 1.01 7.06
CA GLU A 102 -31.78 2.04 6.02
C GLU A 102 -30.79 1.73 4.88
N PRO A 103 -31.22 1.74 3.60
CA PRO A 103 -30.39 1.35 2.45
C PRO A 103 -29.23 2.33 2.15
N MET A 104 -29.26 3.55 2.72
CA MET A 104 -28.30 4.62 2.46
C MET A 104 -27.55 5.11 3.71
N TRP A 105 -27.34 4.22 4.69
CA TRP A 105 -26.60 4.49 5.94
C TRP A 105 -25.16 5.03 5.75
N TRP A 106 -24.64 4.97 4.53
CA TRP A 106 -23.30 5.39 4.14
C TRP A 106 -23.29 6.72 3.36
N THR A 107 -24.46 7.29 3.07
CA THR A 107 -24.57 8.54 2.32
C THR A 107 -24.42 9.72 3.27
N HIS A 108 -23.53 10.65 2.95
CA HIS A 108 -23.47 11.91 3.67
C HIS A 108 -24.78 12.68 3.48
N PHE A 109 -25.31 13.35 4.52
CA PHE A 109 -26.66 13.92 4.46
C PHE A 109 -26.87 14.84 3.24
N LEU A 110 -25.90 15.72 2.92
CA LEU A 110 -25.97 16.59 1.72
C LEU A 110 -26.05 15.85 0.37
N ASP A 111 -25.76 14.55 0.33
CA ASP A 111 -25.87 13.71 -0.87
C ASP A 111 -27.14 12.85 -0.87
N ASP A 112 -27.89 12.84 0.23
CA ASP A 112 -29.20 12.19 0.34
C ASP A 112 -30.29 13.20 -0.03
N LEU A 113 -30.75 13.13 -1.29
CA LEU A 113 -31.84 13.97 -1.79
C LEU A 113 -33.19 13.61 -1.13
N GLY A 114 -33.31 12.50 -0.41
CA GLY A 114 -34.51 12.21 0.38
C GLY A 114 -34.56 12.96 1.70
N GLU A 115 -33.43 13.49 2.18
CA GLU A 115 -33.32 14.08 3.50
C GLU A 115 -33.94 15.50 3.54
N PRO A 116 -34.91 15.78 4.44
CA PRO A 116 -35.57 17.08 4.51
C PRO A 116 -34.61 18.26 4.68
N LEU A 117 -33.58 18.09 5.52
CA LEU A 117 -32.56 19.13 5.71
C LEU A 117 -31.81 19.42 4.40
N THR A 118 -31.46 18.39 3.62
CA THR A 118 -30.75 18.56 2.36
C THR A 118 -31.60 19.30 1.34
N GLN A 119 -32.89 18.96 1.25
CA GLN A 119 -33.83 19.69 0.40
C GLN A 119 -33.93 21.17 0.79
N GLU A 120 -33.95 21.49 2.09
CA GLU A 120 -33.94 22.87 2.54
C GLU A 120 -32.62 23.58 2.19
N VAL A 121 -31.49 22.96 2.47
CA VAL A 121 -30.15 23.49 2.15
C VAL A 121 -30.03 23.82 0.66
N LEU A 122 -30.54 22.95 -0.22
CA LEU A 122 -30.48 23.14 -1.67
C LEU A 122 -31.22 24.39 -2.15
N LYS A 123 -32.26 24.85 -1.44
CA LYS A 123 -32.97 26.10 -1.76
C LYS A 123 -32.13 27.35 -1.51
N HIS A 124 -31.14 27.27 -0.62
CA HIS A 124 -30.28 28.37 -0.20
C HIS A 124 -28.87 28.29 -0.80
N VAL A 125 -28.67 27.43 -1.80
CA VAL A 125 -27.39 27.34 -2.52
C VAL A 125 -27.21 28.56 -3.40
N ILE A 126 -26.03 29.17 -3.28
CA ILE A 126 -25.61 30.30 -4.10
C ILE A 126 -24.36 29.93 -4.89
N ASP A 127 -24.19 30.54 -6.07
CA ASP A 127 -23.01 30.30 -6.89
C ASP A 127 -21.73 30.79 -6.17
N PRO A 128 -20.77 29.90 -5.84
CA PRO A 128 -19.53 30.29 -5.20
C PRO A 128 -18.69 31.28 -6.02
N ALA A 129 -18.84 31.27 -7.35
CA ALA A 129 -18.11 32.10 -8.30
C ALA A 129 -18.72 33.49 -8.49
N ASN A 130 -19.96 33.73 -8.03
CA ASN A 130 -20.63 35.02 -8.16
C ASN A 130 -20.55 35.83 -6.84
N PRO A 131 -19.69 36.86 -6.76
CA PRO A 131 -19.53 37.65 -5.53
C PRO A 131 -20.80 38.42 -5.15
N MET A 132 -21.64 38.77 -6.13
CA MET A 132 -22.87 39.55 -5.92
C MET A 132 -23.95 38.77 -5.16
N LEU A 133 -23.91 37.44 -5.23
CA LEU A 133 -24.83 36.56 -4.51
C LEU A 133 -24.35 36.26 -3.09
N ARG A 134 -23.13 36.67 -2.73
CA ARG A 134 -22.58 36.42 -1.39
C ARG A 134 -23.27 37.36 -0.39
N PRO A 135 -23.92 36.83 0.65
CA PRO A 135 -24.55 37.67 1.65
C PRO A 135 -23.50 38.45 2.44
N GLN A 136 -23.79 39.71 2.73
CA GLN A 136 -22.87 40.62 3.39
C GLN A 136 -22.65 40.21 4.85
N PRO A 137 -21.43 40.35 5.40
CA PRO A 137 -21.20 40.19 6.83
C PRO A 137 -22.07 41.14 7.65
N PHE A 138 -22.46 40.71 8.85
CA PHE A 138 -23.25 41.53 9.78
C PHE A 138 -22.73 41.40 11.20
N GLN A 139 -23.00 42.42 12.03
CA GLN A 139 -22.69 42.39 13.46
C GLN A 139 -23.81 41.68 14.23
N GLN A 140 -23.45 40.64 14.99
CA GLN A 140 -24.40 39.89 15.82
C GLN A 140 -24.87 40.76 17.00
N THR A 141 -26.17 40.79 17.24
CA THR A 141 -26.79 41.63 18.27
C THR A 141 -26.34 41.29 19.68
N SER A 142 -26.15 40.01 19.98
CA SER A 142 -25.84 39.51 21.33
C SER A 142 -24.36 39.63 21.71
N SER A 143 -23.45 39.38 20.78
CA SER A 143 -22.00 39.34 21.04
C SER A 143 -21.22 40.52 20.44
N GLY A 144 -21.82 41.27 19.50
CA GLY A 144 -21.11 42.29 18.73
C GLY A 144 -20.04 41.72 17.80
N ARG A 145 -20.08 40.41 17.49
CA ARG A 145 -19.15 39.76 16.57
C ARG A 145 -19.60 39.93 15.12
N GLU A 146 -18.66 40.19 14.23
CA GLU A 146 -18.92 40.13 12.79
C GLU A 146 -19.07 38.67 12.32
N ILE A 147 -20.18 38.37 11.66
CA ILE A 147 -20.51 37.05 11.14
C ILE A 147 -20.64 37.12 9.63
N ALA A 148 -19.95 36.21 8.94
CA ALA A 148 -20.14 35.89 7.54
C ALA A 148 -21.28 34.85 7.39
N PRO A 149 -22.47 35.20 6.88
CA PRO A 149 -23.65 34.33 6.89
C PRO A 149 -23.65 33.31 5.74
N TRP A 150 -22.58 32.53 5.58
CA TRP A 150 -22.52 31.43 4.63
C TRP A 150 -21.56 30.32 5.09
N ILE A 151 -21.77 29.11 4.56
CA ILE A 151 -20.85 27.99 4.70
C ILE A 151 -20.36 27.57 3.31
N ASP A 152 -19.04 27.50 3.15
CA ASP A 152 -18.41 26.85 2.00
C ASP A 152 -18.17 25.38 2.30
N PHE A 153 -18.52 24.50 1.37
CA PHE A 153 -18.15 23.09 1.43
C PHE A 153 -17.13 22.80 0.33
N PHE A 154 -16.04 22.16 0.72
CA PHE A 154 -14.97 21.73 -0.17
C PHE A 154 -14.97 20.21 -0.28
N ALA A 155 -14.63 19.67 -1.44
CA ALA A 155 -14.36 18.25 -1.56
C ALA A 155 -12.99 17.93 -0.93
N TYR A 156 -12.84 16.72 -0.37
CA TYR A 156 -11.58 16.34 0.27
C TYR A 156 -10.37 16.43 -0.68
N TRP A 157 -10.56 16.08 -1.96
CA TRP A 157 -9.49 16.09 -2.97
C TRP A 157 -8.96 17.50 -3.25
N GLN A 158 -9.72 18.54 -2.90
CA GLN A 158 -9.25 19.91 -3.03
C GLN A 158 -8.08 20.22 -2.08
N SER A 159 -7.85 19.40 -1.05
CA SER A 159 -6.61 19.47 -0.26
C SER A 159 -5.36 19.22 -1.11
N TYR A 160 -5.40 18.20 -1.98
CA TYR A 160 -4.33 17.92 -2.93
C TYR A 160 -4.16 19.07 -3.94
N GLN A 161 -5.29 19.62 -4.41
CA GLN A 161 -5.26 20.79 -5.30
C GLN A 161 -4.60 21.99 -4.61
N VAL A 162 -4.96 22.29 -3.37
CA VAL A 162 -4.38 23.39 -2.58
C VAL A 162 -2.88 23.18 -2.40
N ALA A 163 -2.45 21.97 -2.03
CA ALA A 163 -1.03 21.69 -1.84
C ALA A 163 -0.22 21.86 -3.13
N GLU A 164 -0.67 21.30 -4.25
CA GLU A 164 0.00 21.50 -5.56
C GLU A 164 0.02 22.98 -5.96
N LEU A 165 -1.07 23.70 -5.71
CA LEU A 165 -1.18 25.11 -6.03
C LEU A 165 -0.19 25.95 -5.21
N LEU A 166 -0.12 25.73 -3.89
CA LEU A 166 0.83 26.39 -3.00
C LEU A 166 2.27 26.10 -3.40
N GLY A 167 2.59 24.84 -3.73
CA GLY A 167 3.90 24.46 -4.27
C GLY A 167 4.24 25.23 -5.55
N ALA A 168 3.32 25.25 -6.52
CA ALA A 168 3.51 25.91 -7.80
C ALA A 168 3.68 27.44 -7.71
N VAL A 169 2.97 28.09 -6.77
CA VAL A 169 3.06 29.56 -6.59
C VAL A 169 4.20 29.95 -5.65
N SER A 170 4.63 29.09 -4.73
CA SER A 170 5.68 29.40 -3.75
C SER A 170 7.02 29.73 -4.40
N PHE A 171 7.39 29.05 -5.50
CA PHE A 171 8.58 29.35 -6.29
C PHE A 171 8.53 30.77 -6.89
N VAL A 172 7.35 31.20 -7.33
CA VAL A 172 7.12 32.52 -7.93
C VAL A 172 7.09 33.63 -6.88
N ILE A 173 6.59 33.32 -5.67
CA ILE A 173 6.58 34.24 -4.52
C ILE A 173 7.99 34.43 -3.94
N ARG A 174 8.85 33.41 -3.98
CA ARG A 174 10.24 33.43 -3.46
C ARG A 174 11.29 34.01 -4.42
N ALA A 175 10.91 34.44 -5.62
CA ALA A 175 11.85 35.05 -6.57
C ALA A 175 12.54 36.28 -5.93
N THR A 176 13.88 36.31 -5.98
CA THR A 176 14.74 37.32 -5.34
C THR A 176 14.56 38.72 -5.95
N PRO A 177 14.94 39.80 -5.24
CA PRO A 177 14.94 41.18 -5.78
C PRO A 177 15.63 41.31 -7.15
N GLU A 178 16.68 40.52 -7.39
CA GLU A 178 17.43 40.46 -8.65
C GLU A 178 16.59 39.94 -9.85
N PHE A 179 15.58 39.11 -9.61
CA PHE A 179 14.62 38.68 -10.64
C PHE A 179 13.66 39.80 -11.02
N ASN A 180 13.27 40.62 -10.04
CA ASN A 180 12.42 41.80 -10.22
C ASN A 180 13.17 42.95 -10.93
N GLU A 181 14.47 43.09 -10.69
CA GLU A 181 15.31 44.10 -11.36
C GLU A 181 15.60 43.76 -12.84
N ARG A 182 15.67 42.47 -13.19
CA ARG A 182 15.94 42.01 -14.58
C ARG A 182 14.71 42.05 -15.49
N THR A 183 13.51 42.21 -14.94
CA THR A 183 12.27 42.23 -15.70
C THR A 183 11.58 43.59 -15.56
N ALA A 184 11.70 44.44 -16.58
CA ALA A 184 10.89 45.67 -16.67
C ALA A 184 9.40 45.25 -16.77
N GLY A 185 8.65 45.43 -15.67
CA GLY A 185 7.28 44.90 -15.52
C GLY A 185 7.13 43.69 -14.58
N GLY A 186 8.12 43.44 -13.71
CA GLY A 186 8.22 42.23 -12.88
C GLY A 186 6.97 41.85 -12.07
N GLU A 187 6.15 42.80 -11.62
CA GLU A 187 4.94 42.48 -10.86
C GLU A 187 3.80 41.95 -11.74
N GLU A 188 3.49 42.59 -12.87
CA GLU A 188 2.47 42.12 -13.82
C GLU A 188 2.84 40.77 -14.42
N PHE A 189 4.12 40.60 -14.77
CA PHE A 189 4.64 39.32 -15.27
C PHE A 189 4.52 38.21 -14.22
N ARG A 190 4.84 38.51 -12.95
CA ARG A 190 4.72 37.57 -11.82
C ARG A 190 3.27 37.15 -11.59
N LEU A 191 2.33 38.11 -11.60
CA LEU A 191 0.90 37.84 -11.47
C LEU A 191 0.39 36.97 -12.63
N ALA A 192 0.78 37.28 -13.86
CA ALA A 192 0.43 36.48 -15.03
C ALA A 192 0.96 35.03 -14.94
N LEU A 193 2.17 34.85 -14.40
CA LEU A 193 2.76 33.53 -14.18
C LEU A 193 2.01 32.75 -13.08
N ILE A 194 1.67 33.40 -11.97
CA ILE A 194 0.84 32.80 -10.90
C ILE A 194 -0.49 32.35 -11.49
N ASP A 195 -1.19 33.21 -12.21
CA ASP A 195 -2.47 32.90 -12.84
C ASP A 195 -2.38 31.73 -13.82
N ALA A 196 -1.30 31.67 -14.61
CA ALA A 196 -1.06 30.55 -15.51
C ALA A 196 -0.87 29.23 -14.75
N GLN A 197 -0.12 29.22 -13.64
CA GLN A 197 0.06 28.04 -12.79
C GLN A 197 -1.26 27.64 -12.12
N VAL A 198 -2.00 28.60 -11.57
CA VAL A 198 -3.33 28.37 -10.96
C VAL A 198 -4.27 27.72 -11.97
N ARG A 199 -4.38 28.26 -13.19
CA ARG A 199 -5.20 27.68 -14.27
C ARG A 199 -4.75 26.27 -14.64
N ARG A 200 -3.44 26.02 -14.71
CA ARG A 200 -2.86 24.71 -15.02
C ARG A 200 -3.21 23.67 -13.96
N VAL A 201 -3.00 23.98 -12.69
CA VAL A 201 -3.32 23.10 -11.56
C VAL A 201 -4.83 22.84 -11.52
N LYS A 202 -5.67 23.88 -11.62
CA LYS A 202 -7.13 23.77 -11.64
C LYS A 202 -7.62 22.88 -12.79
N SER A 203 -7.12 23.10 -14.01
CA SER A 203 -7.47 22.28 -15.18
C SER A 203 -7.08 20.81 -15.00
N ARG A 204 -5.90 20.54 -14.43
CA ARG A 204 -5.44 19.18 -14.11
C ARG A 204 -6.38 18.50 -13.12
N TRP A 205 -6.69 19.16 -12.01
CA TRP A 205 -7.57 18.59 -10.99
C TRP A 205 -9.01 18.43 -11.47
N GLN A 206 -9.50 19.32 -12.32
CA GLN A 206 -10.83 19.15 -12.94
C GLN A 206 -10.91 17.88 -13.80
N LYS A 207 -9.83 17.50 -14.51
CA LYS A 207 -9.77 16.23 -15.26
C LYS A 207 -9.75 15.00 -14.33
N ARG A 208 -9.22 15.15 -13.11
CA ARG A 208 -9.09 14.07 -12.11
C ARG A 208 -10.34 13.95 -11.21
N ARG A 209 -11.11 15.04 -11.07
CA ARG A 209 -12.24 15.23 -10.15
C ARG A 209 -13.18 14.02 -10.07
N SER A 210 -13.67 13.54 -11.21
CA SER A 210 -14.62 12.40 -11.25
C SER A 210 -14.10 11.14 -10.55
N THR A 211 -12.78 10.91 -10.54
CA THR A 211 -12.17 9.76 -9.86
C THR A 211 -12.20 9.93 -8.35
N TYR A 212 -11.80 11.11 -7.90
CA TYR A 212 -11.78 11.43 -6.48
C TYR A 212 -13.20 11.57 -5.89
N GLU A 213 -14.21 11.94 -6.68
CA GLU A 213 -15.59 12.03 -6.22
C GLU A 213 -16.15 10.69 -5.76
N TRP A 214 -16.13 9.64 -6.60
CA TRP A 214 -16.62 8.33 -6.15
C TRP A 214 -15.73 7.73 -5.06
N LEU A 215 -14.41 8.00 -5.09
CA LEU A 215 -13.48 7.53 -4.07
C LEU A 215 -13.79 8.17 -2.71
N SER A 216 -14.16 9.46 -2.68
CA SER A 216 -14.62 10.14 -1.47
C SER A 216 -15.81 9.42 -0.83
N ARG A 217 -16.75 8.95 -1.64
CA ARG A 217 -17.95 8.25 -1.17
C ARG A 217 -17.60 6.87 -0.65
N PHE A 218 -16.68 6.17 -1.32
CA PHE A 218 -16.20 4.88 -0.84
C PHE A 218 -15.47 5.01 0.50
N ARG A 219 -14.68 6.08 0.70
CA ARG A 219 -14.09 6.41 2.01
C ARG A 219 -15.16 6.59 3.09
N VAL A 220 -16.28 7.25 2.76
CA VAL A 220 -17.40 7.42 3.71
C VAL A 220 -18.02 6.07 4.05
N ILE A 221 -18.22 5.17 3.07
CA ILE A 221 -18.70 3.79 3.33
C ILE A 221 -17.79 3.08 4.33
N LEU A 222 -16.47 3.06 4.08
CA LEU A 222 -15.51 2.37 4.95
C LEU A 222 -15.42 3.00 6.35
N ALA A 223 -15.42 4.33 6.42
CA ALA A 223 -15.41 5.03 7.69
C ALA A 223 -16.68 4.74 8.49
N ALA A 224 -17.85 4.77 7.83
CA ALA A 224 -19.13 4.48 8.43
C ALA A 224 -19.24 3.03 8.93
N TRP A 225 -18.72 2.08 8.15
CA TRP A 225 -18.60 0.67 8.53
C TRP A 225 -17.76 0.51 9.80
N SER A 226 -16.58 1.15 9.85
CA SER A 226 -15.68 1.06 11.01
C SER A 226 -16.31 1.58 12.30
N SER A 227 -17.15 2.62 12.22
CA SER A 227 -17.84 3.21 13.37
C SER A 227 -19.09 2.45 13.82
N THR A 228 -19.76 1.73 12.91
CA THR A 228 -21.07 1.08 13.19
C THR A 228 -20.97 -0.42 13.42
N LYS A 229 -19.78 -1.03 13.28
CA LYS A 229 -19.53 -2.48 13.43
C LYS A 229 -20.45 -3.35 12.56
N ARG A 230 -20.85 -2.85 11.39
CA ARG A 230 -21.65 -3.58 10.40
C ARG A 230 -20.87 -4.77 9.81
N PRO A 231 -21.55 -5.82 9.31
CA PRO A 231 -20.87 -6.90 8.57
C PRO A 231 -20.28 -6.39 7.25
N TRP A 232 -19.28 -7.10 6.73
CA TRP A 232 -18.64 -6.75 5.45
C TRP A 232 -19.60 -6.81 4.25
N SER A 233 -20.62 -7.67 4.30
CA SER A 233 -21.67 -7.75 3.28
C SER A 233 -22.43 -6.43 3.07
N ASP A 234 -22.55 -5.60 4.12
CA ASP A 234 -23.16 -4.26 3.99
C ASP A 234 -22.25 -3.33 3.18
N VAL A 235 -20.93 -3.46 3.32
CA VAL A 235 -19.93 -2.71 2.54
C VAL A 235 -20.01 -3.10 1.07
N GLU A 236 -20.09 -4.39 0.76
CA GLU A 236 -20.24 -4.88 -0.61
C GLU A 236 -21.52 -4.35 -1.27
N THR A 237 -22.64 -4.40 -0.54
CA THR A 237 -23.93 -3.85 -0.99
C THR A 237 -23.82 -2.34 -1.27
N ALA A 238 -23.22 -1.58 -0.35
CA ALA A 238 -23.01 -0.14 -0.52
C ALA A 238 -22.06 0.18 -1.70
N ALA A 239 -21.01 -0.63 -1.89
CA ALA A 239 -20.07 -0.50 -2.99
C ALA A 239 -20.74 -0.73 -4.36
N HIS A 240 -21.62 -1.73 -4.48
CA HIS A 240 -22.40 -1.96 -5.70
C HIS A 240 -23.39 -0.83 -5.97
N ALA A 241 -24.06 -0.31 -4.93
CA ALA A 241 -24.95 0.85 -5.07
C ALA A 241 -24.18 2.11 -5.53
N LEU A 242 -23.01 2.36 -4.95
CA LEU A 242 -22.10 3.43 -5.39
C LEU A 242 -21.67 3.23 -6.85
N ALA A 243 -21.29 2.01 -7.22
CA ALA A 243 -20.87 1.70 -8.57
C ALA A 243 -22.00 1.94 -9.59
N ALA A 244 -23.24 1.57 -9.26
CA ALA A 244 -24.40 1.87 -10.10
C ALA A 244 -24.59 3.38 -10.28
N LYS A 245 -24.50 4.17 -9.20
CA LYS A 245 -24.64 5.64 -9.23
C LYS A 245 -23.61 6.31 -10.13
N TYR A 246 -22.35 5.86 -10.10
CA TYR A 246 -21.25 6.44 -10.87
C TYR A 246 -20.93 5.67 -12.17
N ARG A 247 -21.76 4.68 -12.54
CA ARG A 247 -21.56 3.80 -13.71
C ARG A 247 -20.15 3.17 -13.74
N LEU A 248 -19.71 2.67 -12.59
CA LEU A 248 -18.42 2.02 -12.41
C LEU A 248 -18.54 0.51 -12.62
N THR A 249 -17.46 -0.08 -13.14
CA THR A 249 -17.23 -1.53 -13.22
C THR A 249 -15.83 -1.80 -12.68
N GLY A 250 -15.52 -3.01 -12.24
CA GLY A 250 -14.16 -3.38 -11.81
C GLY A 250 -13.06 -2.92 -12.79
N PRO A 251 -13.16 -3.25 -14.10
CA PRO A 251 -12.20 -2.79 -15.11
C PRO A 251 -12.09 -1.26 -15.24
N ARG A 252 -13.21 -0.53 -15.08
CA ARG A 252 -13.19 0.94 -15.10
C ARG A 252 -12.47 1.50 -13.88
N VAL A 253 -12.70 0.95 -12.69
CA VAL A 253 -12.00 1.37 -11.46
C VAL A 253 -10.51 1.11 -11.61
N VAL A 254 -10.10 -0.09 -12.04
CA VAL A 254 -8.70 -0.46 -12.35
C VAL A 254 -8.05 0.56 -13.30
N THR A 255 -8.75 0.94 -14.38
CA THR A 255 -8.27 1.94 -15.33
C THR A 255 -8.08 3.32 -14.68
N LYS A 256 -9.00 3.72 -13.79
CA LYS A 256 -8.90 4.99 -13.06
C LYS A 256 -7.77 5.00 -12.03
N ILE A 257 -7.51 3.88 -11.35
CA ILE A 257 -6.34 3.74 -10.47
C ILE A 257 -5.06 4.05 -11.25
N ARG A 258 -4.83 3.36 -12.37
CA ARG A 258 -3.64 3.56 -13.19
C ARG A 258 -3.56 4.97 -13.78
N ASN A 259 -4.62 5.43 -14.42
CA ASN A 259 -4.57 6.65 -15.25
C ASN A 259 -4.79 7.94 -14.46
N VAL A 260 -5.16 7.86 -13.18
CA VAL A 260 -5.39 9.04 -12.33
C VAL A 260 -4.59 8.96 -11.04
N LEU A 261 -4.76 7.90 -10.25
CA LEU A 261 -4.12 7.82 -8.93
C LEU A 261 -2.62 7.55 -9.05
N LEU A 262 -2.20 6.57 -9.85
CA LEU A 262 -0.78 6.27 -10.08
C LEU A 262 -0.06 7.35 -10.92
N VAL A 263 -0.80 8.09 -11.76
CA VAL A 263 -0.28 9.32 -12.39
C VAL A 263 -0.03 10.40 -11.34
N THR A 264 -0.99 10.63 -10.43
CA THR A 264 -0.81 11.61 -9.35
C THR A 264 0.35 11.21 -8.43
N TRP A 265 0.49 9.91 -8.14
CA TRP A 265 1.63 9.39 -7.38
C TRP A 265 2.96 9.67 -8.09
N GLN A 266 3.03 9.36 -9.38
CA GLN A 266 4.24 9.57 -10.20
C GLN A 266 4.65 11.04 -10.25
N ASP A 267 3.67 11.94 -10.37
CA ASP A 267 3.89 13.38 -10.36
C ASP A 267 4.52 13.85 -9.04
N TRP A 268 4.34 13.11 -7.93
CA TRP A 268 4.81 13.48 -6.58
C TRP A 268 5.97 12.64 -6.05
N ALA A 269 6.31 11.53 -6.70
CA ALA A 269 7.23 10.51 -6.16
C ALA A 269 8.61 11.07 -5.81
N ASN A 270 9.06 12.12 -6.51
CA ASN A 270 10.36 12.77 -6.33
C ASN A 270 10.24 14.27 -6.05
N VAL A 271 9.06 14.74 -5.63
CA VAL A 271 8.85 16.16 -5.31
C VAL A 271 9.18 16.37 -3.84
N ASP A 272 10.08 17.33 -3.58
CA ASP A 272 10.44 17.75 -2.24
C ASP A 272 9.29 18.48 -1.53
N ASP A 273 9.41 18.69 -0.23
CA ASP A 273 8.36 19.35 0.56
C ASP A 273 8.21 20.84 0.22
N VAL A 274 9.17 21.46 -0.48
CA VAL A 274 9.08 22.85 -0.93
C VAL A 274 8.11 22.95 -2.10
N ALA A 275 8.24 22.06 -3.08
CA ALA A 275 7.38 22.00 -4.26
C ALA A 275 6.05 21.27 -4.00
N LEU A 276 5.91 20.54 -2.88
CA LEU A 276 4.64 19.98 -2.41
C LEU A 276 4.54 20.07 -0.88
N PRO A 277 3.98 21.18 -0.34
CA PRO A 277 3.77 21.34 1.10
C PRO A 277 2.98 20.17 1.70
N GLY A 278 3.55 19.52 2.73
CA GLY A 278 2.96 18.33 3.35
C GLY A 278 3.13 17.05 2.54
N GLY A 279 4.06 17.02 1.58
CA GLY A 279 4.27 15.93 0.62
C GLY A 279 4.30 14.54 1.24
N TYR A 280 4.97 14.33 2.38
CA TYR A 280 4.95 13.04 3.08
C TYR A 280 3.53 12.59 3.48
N LYS A 281 2.76 13.47 4.15
CA LYS A 281 1.41 13.15 4.62
C LYS A 281 0.39 13.03 3.48
N LEU A 282 0.54 13.85 2.44
CA LEU A 282 -0.32 13.78 1.25
C LEU A 282 -0.04 12.52 0.43
N ARG A 283 1.22 12.09 0.31
CA ARG A 283 1.55 10.79 -0.28
C ARG A 283 0.96 9.65 0.55
N ALA A 284 1.02 9.71 1.87
CA ALA A 284 0.37 8.70 2.72
C ALA A 284 -1.16 8.67 2.52
N LEU A 285 -1.80 9.83 2.39
CA LEU A 285 -3.23 9.93 2.07
C LEU A 285 -3.55 9.36 0.69
N LEU A 286 -2.75 9.69 -0.33
CA LEU A 286 -2.93 9.17 -1.68
C LEU A 286 -2.69 7.65 -1.74
N ARG A 287 -1.76 7.13 -0.93
CA ARG A 287 -1.54 5.69 -0.77
C ARG A 287 -2.82 5.01 -0.29
N GLN A 288 -3.41 5.52 0.78
CA GLN A 288 -4.66 5.02 1.33
C GLN A 288 -5.81 5.11 0.30
N ASP A 289 -5.86 6.19 -0.49
CA ASP A 289 -6.82 6.35 -1.58
C ASP A 289 -6.65 5.27 -2.68
N ILE A 290 -5.41 4.91 -3.02
CA ILE A 290 -5.12 3.81 -3.96
C ILE A 290 -5.58 2.47 -3.36
N GLU A 291 -5.31 2.20 -2.08
CA GLU A 291 -5.76 0.98 -1.40
C GLU A 291 -7.29 0.86 -1.41
N TYR A 292 -8.00 1.93 -1.07
CA TYR A 292 -9.46 1.95 -1.11
C TYR A 292 -10.00 1.75 -2.53
N ALA A 293 -9.36 2.33 -3.54
CA ALA A 293 -9.75 2.10 -4.92
C ALA A 293 -9.54 0.64 -5.36
N LEU A 294 -8.47 -0.03 -4.89
CA LEU A 294 -8.24 -1.46 -5.13
C LEU A 294 -9.32 -2.31 -4.47
N VAL A 295 -9.64 -2.06 -3.18
CA VAL A 295 -10.71 -2.78 -2.47
C VAL A 295 -12.02 -2.66 -3.24
N LEU A 296 -12.38 -1.47 -3.72
CA LEU A 296 -13.57 -1.30 -4.55
C LEU A 296 -13.47 -2.08 -5.86
N ALA A 297 -12.31 -2.10 -6.52
CA ALA A 297 -12.11 -2.87 -7.75
C ALA A 297 -12.32 -4.38 -7.51
N GLU A 298 -11.80 -4.91 -6.40
CA GLU A 298 -11.91 -6.32 -6.01
C GLU A 298 -13.35 -6.72 -5.66
N ILE A 299 -14.08 -5.87 -4.94
CA ILE A 299 -15.51 -6.09 -4.69
C ILE A 299 -16.28 -6.16 -6.01
N LEU A 300 -16.02 -5.23 -6.94
CA LEU A 300 -16.75 -5.15 -8.21
C LEU A 300 -16.33 -6.21 -9.24
N SER A 301 -15.12 -6.76 -9.14
CA SER A 301 -14.62 -7.83 -10.02
C SER A 301 -14.86 -9.23 -9.46
N GLY A 302 -15.01 -9.36 -8.14
CA GLY A 302 -15.00 -10.64 -7.43
C GLY A 302 -13.65 -11.35 -7.47
N SER A 303 -12.56 -10.62 -7.72
CA SER A 303 -11.21 -11.19 -7.86
C SER A 303 -10.14 -10.25 -7.31
N GLU A 304 -9.17 -10.81 -6.59
CA GLU A 304 -8.00 -10.09 -6.09
C GLU A 304 -7.18 -9.47 -7.22
N VAL A 305 -6.58 -8.31 -6.97
CA VAL A 305 -5.72 -7.64 -7.96
C VAL A 305 -4.33 -8.27 -7.96
N ASP A 306 -3.89 -8.77 -9.12
CA ASP A 306 -2.50 -9.20 -9.30
C ASP A 306 -1.58 -8.00 -9.55
N PHE A 307 -0.78 -7.63 -8.55
CA PHE A 307 0.17 -6.50 -8.62
C PHE A 307 1.22 -6.66 -9.72
N LEU A 308 1.50 -7.91 -10.13
CA LEU A 308 2.51 -8.22 -11.13
C LEU A 308 1.96 -8.32 -12.55
N ALA A 309 0.65 -8.15 -12.73
CA ALA A 309 0.07 -8.16 -14.06
C ALA A 309 0.71 -7.08 -14.95
N PRO A 310 0.94 -7.34 -16.26
CA PRO A 310 1.54 -6.38 -17.18
C PRO A 310 0.83 -5.02 -17.25
N PHE A 311 -0.42 -4.95 -16.80
CA PHE A 311 -1.17 -3.71 -16.71
C PHE A 311 -0.58 -2.73 -15.68
N TRP A 312 0.02 -3.22 -14.60
CA TRP A 312 0.57 -2.43 -13.49
C TRP A 312 2.07 -2.20 -13.59
N THR A 313 2.76 -3.04 -14.36
CA THR A 313 4.20 -2.96 -14.56
C THR A 313 4.52 -2.17 -15.83
N ASN A 314 5.69 -1.54 -15.86
CA ASN A 314 6.19 -0.85 -17.04
C ASN A 314 7.65 -1.24 -17.26
N SER A 315 7.93 -1.77 -18.46
CA SER A 315 9.26 -2.20 -18.86
C SER A 315 10.22 -1.03 -19.04
N ASP A 316 9.74 0.15 -19.42
CA ASP A 316 10.58 1.33 -19.60
C ASP A 316 10.50 2.26 -18.38
N ARG A 317 11.66 2.55 -17.76
CA ARG A 317 11.82 3.49 -16.64
C ARG A 317 11.83 4.94 -17.08
N ARG A 318 12.25 5.25 -18.32
CA ARG A 318 12.52 6.63 -18.77
C ARG A 318 11.29 7.34 -19.33
N SER A 319 10.20 6.62 -19.65
CA SER A 319 8.99 7.17 -20.26
C SER A 319 7.71 6.99 -19.41
N ARG A 320 7.85 6.69 -18.12
CA ARG A 320 6.72 6.34 -17.24
C ARG A 320 5.75 7.52 -17.07
N ARG A 321 4.55 7.38 -17.63
CA ARG A 321 3.43 8.32 -17.42
C ARG A 321 2.68 8.09 -16.11
N TRP A 322 2.90 6.95 -15.44
CA TRP A 322 2.31 6.55 -14.16
C TRP A 322 3.30 5.68 -13.38
N ALA A 323 3.16 5.65 -12.06
CA ALA A 323 3.97 4.83 -11.16
C ALA A 323 3.54 3.36 -11.22
N GLN A 324 4.43 2.41 -10.92
CA GLN A 324 4.00 1.03 -10.77
C GLN A 324 3.15 0.87 -9.51
N LEU A 325 2.20 -0.07 -9.53
CA LEU A 325 1.34 -0.29 -8.36
C LEU A 325 2.16 -0.67 -7.12
N ILE A 326 3.19 -1.49 -7.31
CA ILE A 326 4.10 -1.93 -6.24
C ILE A 326 4.96 -0.79 -5.67
N ASP A 327 5.24 0.27 -6.45
CA ASP A 327 5.96 1.45 -5.98
C ASP A 327 5.06 2.31 -5.07
N ALA A 328 3.77 2.42 -5.42
CA ALA A 328 2.80 3.17 -4.63
C ALA A 328 2.37 2.40 -3.37
N LEU A 329 2.19 1.09 -3.50
CA LEU A 329 1.79 0.14 -2.46
C LEU A 329 2.87 -0.93 -2.27
N PRO A 330 3.93 -0.63 -1.50
CA PRO A 330 5.03 -1.55 -1.25
C PRO A 330 4.64 -2.60 -0.20
N TRP A 331 3.56 -3.33 -0.44
CA TRP A 331 3.13 -4.43 0.43
C TRP A 331 4.21 -5.50 0.44
N GLU A 332 4.65 -5.86 1.62
CA GLU A 332 5.84 -6.68 1.79
C GLU A 332 5.71 -8.06 1.11
N ALA A 333 4.51 -8.64 1.13
CA ALA A 333 4.24 -9.90 0.44
C ALA A 333 4.36 -9.77 -1.09
N GLU A 334 3.89 -8.66 -1.67
CA GLU A 334 3.98 -8.41 -3.12
C GLU A 334 5.40 -8.04 -3.54
N LEU A 335 6.14 -7.29 -2.70
CA LEU A 335 7.58 -7.06 -2.88
C LEU A 335 8.36 -8.37 -2.85
N ALA A 336 8.07 -9.23 -1.87
CA ALA A 336 8.67 -10.56 -1.81
C ALA A 336 8.36 -11.36 -3.07
N ARG A 337 7.10 -11.38 -3.55
CA ARG A 337 6.73 -12.04 -4.81
C ARG A 337 7.50 -11.48 -6.01
N TYR A 338 7.62 -10.15 -6.09
CA TYR A 338 8.24 -9.45 -7.21
C TYR A 338 9.74 -9.73 -7.32
N HIS A 339 10.45 -9.62 -6.20
CA HIS A 339 11.91 -9.74 -6.13
C HIS A 339 12.40 -11.17 -5.98
N PHE A 340 11.58 -12.10 -5.46
CA PHE A 340 11.99 -13.46 -5.17
C PHE A 340 12.69 -14.17 -6.35
N PRO A 341 12.23 -14.10 -7.61
CA PRO A 341 12.90 -14.78 -8.71
C PRO A 341 14.35 -14.31 -8.91
N ASP A 342 14.57 -12.99 -8.93
CA ASP A 342 15.89 -12.41 -9.14
C ASP A 342 16.80 -12.69 -7.94
N LEU A 343 16.27 -12.57 -6.72
CA LEU A 343 17.00 -12.88 -5.50
C LEU A 343 17.38 -14.35 -5.42
N ALA A 344 16.46 -15.27 -5.73
CA ALA A 344 16.73 -16.70 -5.71
C ALA A 344 17.87 -17.07 -6.68
N MET A 345 17.93 -16.44 -7.85
CA MET A 345 18.99 -16.68 -8.84
C MET A 345 20.38 -16.32 -8.31
N MET A 346 20.53 -15.27 -7.49
CA MET A 346 21.81 -14.90 -6.87
C MET A 346 22.40 -16.03 -5.99
N TYR A 347 21.54 -16.84 -5.37
CA TYR A 347 21.97 -17.98 -4.54
C TYR A 347 22.03 -19.30 -5.32
N LEU A 348 21.41 -19.36 -6.50
CA LEU A 348 21.31 -20.57 -7.34
C LEU A 348 22.29 -20.60 -8.51
N GLU A 349 23.21 -19.64 -8.66
CA GLU A 349 24.15 -19.55 -9.78
C GLU A 349 24.84 -20.89 -10.13
N SER A 350 25.36 -21.61 -9.12
CA SER A 350 25.97 -22.94 -9.33
C SER A 350 24.95 -24.03 -9.67
N HIS A 351 23.71 -23.91 -9.18
CA HIS A 351 22.62 -24.87 -9.42
C HIS A 351 22.25 -24.92 -10.90
N VAL A 352 22.19 -23.76 -11.58
CA VAL A 352 21.82 -23.62 -12.99
C VAL A 352 22.66 -24.53 -13.90
N THR A 353 23.96 -24.67 -13.61
CA THR A 353 24.88 -25.48 -14.42
C THR A 353 24.69 -26.99 -14.28
N VAL A 354 24.02 -27.43 -13.21
CA VAL A 354 23.89 -28.85 -12.86
C VAL A 354 22.52 -29.43 -13.20
N VAL A 355 21.50 -28.59 -13.42
CA VAL A 355 20.16 -29.09 -13.75
C VAL A 355 20.07 -29.55 -15.22
N PRO A 356 19.31 -30.62 -15.53
CA PRO A 356 19.16 -31.07 -16.93
C PRO A 356 18.62 -29.98 -17.85
N SER A 357 19.02 -29.98 -19.12
CA SER A 357 18.54 -29.02 -20.14
C SER A 357 17.03 -29.06 -20.36
N SER A 358 16.35 -30.14 -19.96
CA SER A 358 14.89 -30.24 -19.93
C SER A 358 14.23 -29.44 -18.79
N PHE A 359 15.03 -28.77 -17.96
CA PHE A 359 14.62 -27.98 -16.82
C PHE A 359 15.21 -26.58 -16.96
N SER A 360 14.39 -25.61 -17.39
CA SER A 360 14.81 -24.21 -17.44
C SER A 360 14.85 -23.65 -16.03
N LEU A 361 16.01 -23.19 -15.58
CA LEU A 361 16.15 -22.50 -14.30
C LEU A 361 16.66 -21.08 -14.56
N ASP A 362 15.72 -20.21 -14.88
CA ASP A 362 15.92 -18.77 -15.01
C ASP A 362 14.88 -18.01 -14.19
N ALA A 363 15.09 -16.69 -14.03
CA ALA A 363 14.21 -15.85 -13.24
C ALA A 363 12.76 -15.80 -13.78
N GLU A 364 12.56 -15.96 -15.08
CA GLU A 364 11.23 -15.92 -15.68
C GLU A 364 10.46 -17.21 -15.42
N GLU A 365 11.12 -18.36 -15.52
CA GLU A 365 10.53 -19.64 -15.15
C GLU A 365 10.21 -19.71 -13.65
N ILE A 366 11.11 -19.21 -12.79
CA ILE A 366 10.80 -19.08 -11.35
C ILE A 366 9.60 -18.15 -11.14
N ARG A 367 9.55 -16.99 -11.80
CA ARG A 367 8.41 -16.04 -11.71
C ARG A 367 7.10 -16.71 -12.13
N SER A 368 7.12 -17.48 -13.20
CA SER A 368 6.00 -18.26 -13.70
C SER A 368 5.53 -19.26 -12.63
N VAL A 369 6.44 -20.03 -12.05
CA VAL A 369 6.15 -21.05 -11.02
C VAL A 369 5.53 -20.40 -9.79
N ILE A 370 6.15 -19.35 -9.27
CA ILE A 370 5.63 -18.63 -8.10
C ILE A 370 4.23 -18.10 -8.37
N SER A 371 4.00 -17.50 -9.53
CA SER A 371 2.67 -16.96 -9.89
C SER A 371 1.59 -18.03 -9.96
N ALA A 372 1.90 -19.24 -10.47
CA ALA A 372 0.96 -20.36 -10.53
C ALA A 372 0.55 -20.91 -9.15
N TYR A 373 1.36 -20.68 -8.11
CA TYR A 373 1.11 -21.16 -6.75
C TYR A 373 0.72 -20.05 -5.77
N TRP A 374 0.90 -18.78 -6.13
CA TRP A 374 0.82 -17.65 -5.20
C TRP A 374 -0.51 -17.57 -4.47
N SER A 375 -1.64 -17.62 -5.18
CA SER A 375 -2.99 -17.49 -4.59
C SER A 375 -3.37 -18.70 -3.74
N ARG A 376 -2.98 -19.91 -4.14
CA ARG A 376 -3.37 -21.18 -3.51
C ARG A 376 -2.45 -21.68 -2.39
N SER A 377 -1.22 -21.16 -2.27
CA SER A 377 -0.23 -21.66 -1.31
C SER A 377 0.19 -20.61 -0.29
N ARG A 378 -0.48 -20.61 0.87
CA ARG A 378 -0.04 -19.81 2.04
C ARG A 378 1.40 -20.14 2.48
N PRO A 379 1.85 -21.42 2.50
CA PRO A 379 3.25 -21.73 2.80
C PRO A 379 4.25 -21.10 1.83
N LEU A 380 3.91 -21.03 0.53
CA LEU A 380 4.77 -20.37 -0.46
C LEU A 380 4.92 -18.88 -0.16
N ARG A 381 3.82 -18.18 0.07
CA ARG A 381 3.84 -16.75 0.41
C ARG A 381 4.72 -16.47 1.62
N ARG A 382 4.62 -17.30 2.67
CA ARG A 382 5.44 -17.20 3.88
C ARG A 382 6.91 -17.49 3.62
N PHE A 383 7.22 -18.47 2.78
CA PHE A 383 8.59 -18.80 2.39
C PHE A 383 9.24 -17.63 1.62
N CYS A 384 8.59 -17.13 0.56
CA CYS A 384 9.11 -16.00 -0.22
C CYS A 384 9.29 -14.76 0.67
N LEU A 385 8.35 -14.47 1.58
CA LEU A 385 8.44 -13.37 2.52
C LEU A 385 9.62 -13.53 3.50
N ALA A 386 9.77 -14.70 4.10
CA ALA A 386 10.86 -14.97 5.03
C ALA A 386 12.23 -14.85 4.34
N PHE A 387 12.33 -15.37 3.12
CA PHE A 387 13.52 -15.27 2.29
C PHE A 387 13.83 -13.83 1.88
N TYR A 388 12.83 -13.05 1.50
CA TYR A 388 12.99 -11.63 1.15
C TYR A 388 13.53 -10.81 2.34
N ARG A 389 12.96 -11.02 3.54
CA ARG A 389 13.45 -10.40 4.78
C ARG A 389 14.88 -10.83 5.12
N LEU A 390 15.17 -12.13 5.03
CA LEU A 390 16.52 -12.65 5.23
C LEU A 390 17.52 -11.98 4.27
N HIS A 391 17.17 -11.88 2.99
CA HIS A 391 18.03 -11.22 2.02
C HIS A 391 18.25 -9.75 2.38
N LYS A 392 17.22 -9.00 2.78
CA LYS A 392 17.39 -7.62 3.24
C LYS A 392 18.34 -7.51 4.44
N GLU A 393 18.19 -8.37 5.44
CA GLU A 393 19.08 -8.41 6.61
C GLU A 393 20.54 -8.75 6.26
N LEU A 394 20.74 -9.51 5.18
CA LEU A 394 22.06 -9.83 4.63
C LEU A 394 22.62 -8.71 3.74
N SER A 395 21.78 -7.88 3.13
CA SER A 395 22.12 -6.91 2.08
C SER A 395 22.13 -5.44 2.53
N ASP A 396 22.02 -5.14 3.83
CA ASP A 396 21.72 -3.79 4.33
C ASP A 396 22.68 -2.67 3.87
N GLU A 397 22.10 -1.55 3.40
CA GLU A 397 22.71 -0.41 2.68
C GLU A 397 23.22 0.74 3.56
N ASP A 398 22.99 0.74 4.89
CA ASP A 398 23.45 1.83 5.79
C ASP A 398 24.98 1.87 6.00
N LEU A 399 25.66 1.09 5.18
CA LEU A 399 27.05 0.72 5.15
C LEU A 399 27.51 1.26 3.82
N GLY A 400 28.35 2.28 3.80
CA GLY A 400 28.93 2.74 2.53
C GLY A 400 29.75 1.60 1.95
N ALA A 401 29.12 0.67 1.24
CA ALA A 401 29.59 -0.72 1.12
C ALA A 401 30.11 -1.40 2.43
N GLU A 402 30.14 -0.74 3.60
CA GLU A 402 30.83 -1.20 4.81
C GLU A 402 30.17 -0.73 6.15
N GLN A 403 29.86 -1.70 7.04
CA GLN A 403 29.72 -1.65 8.54
C GLN A 403 28.38 -1.71 9.33
N GLY A 404 27.66 -2.84 9.23
CA GLY A 404 26.34 -3.14 9.80
C GLY A 404 26.25 -2.98 11.30
N VAL A 405 25.13 -2.46 11.81
CA VAL A 405 24.71 -2.81 13.17
C VAL A 405 23.19 -2.98 13.28
N VAL A 406 22.73 -4.23 13.21
CA VAL A 406 21.76 -4.83 14.15
C VAL A 406 22.28 -6.23 14.53
N ARG A 407 22.08 -6.60 15.79
CA ARG A 407 22.86 -7.59 16.56
C ARG A 407 22.85 -9.00 15.94
N SER A 408 23.96 -9.73 16.10
CA SER A 408 24.25 -11.07 15.53
C SER A 408 23.17 -12.15 15.70
N ASN A 409 22.20 -11.96 16.59
CA ASN A 409 21.15 -12.94 16.89
C ASN A 409 20.02 -12.95 15.83
N GLU A 410 19.67 -11.80 15.24
CA GLU A 410 18.49 -11.69 14.36
C GLU A 410 18.66 -12.45 13.02
N ARG A 411 19.89 -12.49 12.49
CA ARG A 411 20.19 -13.17 11.21
C ARG A 411 19.93 -14.67 11.24
N ILE A 412 20.25 -15.32 12.37
CA ILE A 412 20.04 -16.74 12.55
C ILE A 412 18.55 -17.02 12.64
N GLU A 413 17.82 -16.27 13.46
CA GLU A 413 16.36 -16.39 13.61
C GLU A 413 15.65 -16.32 12.26
N GLN A 414 16.05 -15.39 11.39
CA GLN A 414 15.43 -15.24 10.08
C GLN A 414 15.81 -16.36 9.09
N LEU A 415 17.03 -16.91 9.18
CA LEU A 415 17.41 -18.13 8.47
C LEU A 415 16.55 -19.32 8.94
N LEU A 416 16.39 -19.49 10.25
CA LEU A 416 15.56 -20.56 10.81
C LEU A 416 14.12 -20.44 10.34
N LEU A 417 13.54 -19.24 10.39
CA LEU A 417 12.19 -18.97 9.90
C LEU A 417 12.05 -19.28 8.40
N THR A 418 13.05 -18.93 7.60
CA THR A 418 13.07 -19.27 6.17
C THR A 418 13.05 -20.78 5.96
N VAL A 419 13.87 -21.53 6.69
CA VAL A 419 13.97 -22.99 6.59
C VAL A 419 12.70 -23.68 7.07
N LEU A 420 12.13 -23.25 8.20
CA LEU A 420 10.88 -23.79 8.72
C LEU A 420 9.69 -23.53 7.79
N ASN A 421 9.67 -22.38 7.10
CA ASN A 421 8.66 -22.11 6.08
C ASN A 421 8.88 -22.95 4.81
N ALA A 422 10.13 -23.22 4.42
CA ALA A 422 10.44 -24.15 3.34
C ALA A 422 9.94 -25.57 3.65
N GLU A 423 10.15 -26.06 4.88
CA GLU A 423 9.61 -27.35 5.32
C GLU A 423 8.08 -27.39 5.18
N LYS A 424 7.36 -26.39 5.69
CA LYS A 424 5.90 -26.31 5.59
C LYS A 424 5.42 -26.32 4.13
N LEU A 425 6.16 -25.66 3.25
CA LEU A 425 5.89 -25.68 1.82
C LEU A 425 6.08 -27.07 1.22
N LEU A 426 7.19 -27.76 1.52
CA LEU A 426 7.43 -29.14 1.05
C LEU A 426 6.40 -30.13 1.58
N VAL A 427 5.98 -29.99 2.84
CA VAL A 427 4.88 -30.77 3.42
C VAL A 427 3.60 -30.55 2.62
N SER A 428 3.25 -29.30 2.33
CA SER A 428 2.05 -28.95 1.55
C SER A 428 2.10 -29.55 0.13
N ILE A 429 3.24 -29.47 -0.56
CA ILE A 429 3.44 -30.09 -1.89
C ILE A 429 3.27 -31.61 -1.79
N ALA A 430 3.90 -32.25 -0.79
CA ALA A 430 3.81 -33.70 -0.61
C ALA A 430 2.41 -34.19 -0.26
N GLN A 431 1.63 -33.42 0.51
CA GLN A 431 0.24 -33.71 0.84
C GLN A 431 -0.66 -33.60 -0.38
N ASN A 432 -0.51 -32.54 -1.18
CA ASN A 432 -1.27 -32.35 -2.42
C ASN A 432 -1.06 -33.50 -3.41
N ARG A 433 0.17 -34.02 -3.51
CA ARG A 433 0.48 -35.16 -4.40
C ARG A 433 -0.03 -36.51 -3.91
N ASN A 434 0.00 -36.76 -2.60
CA ASN A 434 -0.26 -38.09 -2.05
C ASN A 434 -1.63 -38.25 -1.38
N GLY A 435 -2.49 -37.22 -1.41
CA GLY A 435 -3.89 -37.30 -0.96
C GLY A 435 -4.09 -37.64 0.53
N GLY A 436 -3.09 -37.43 1.40
CA GLY A 436 -3.15 -37.85 2.80
C GLY A 436 -2.69 -36.77 3.78
N SER A 437 -3.46 -36.59 4.87
CA SER A 437 -3.23 -35.62 5.95
C SER A 437 -2.35 -36.12 7.10
N GLY A 438 -1.70 -37.29 6.93
CA GLY A 438 -0.88 -37.88 8.00
C GLY A 438 0.36 -37.05 8.33
N ASP A 439 0.71 -37.00 9.62
CA ASP A 439 1.90 -36.35 10.14
C ASP A 439 3.16 -37.08 9.61
N ARG A 440 3.75 -36.54 8.54
CA ARG A 440 4.93 -37.12 7.89
C ARG A 440 6.17 -36.40 8.40
N LYS A 441 7.09 -37.15 9.02
CA LYS A 441 8.42 -36.65 9.39
C LYS A 441 9.14 -36.05 8.16
N THR A 442 9.77 -34.90 8.33
CA THR A 442 10.49 -34.13 7.28
C THR A 442 11.49 -34.98 6.51
N ARG A 443 12.22 -35.85 7.22
CA ARG A 443 13.16 -36.81 6.62
C ARG A 443 12.50 -37.73 5.60
N LYS A 444 11.28 -38.19 5.86
CA LYS A 444 10.51 -39.02 4.93
C LYS A 444 10.05 -38.19 3.74
N ILE A 445 9.58 -36.97 3.96
CA ILE A 445 9.17 -36.06 2.88
C ILE A 445 10.35 -35.73 1.95
N ALA A 446 11.51 -35.36 2.52
CA ALA A 446 12.72 -35.07 1.75
C ALA A 446 13.15 -36.29 0.92
N LYS A 447 13.11 -37.50 1.49
CA LYS A 447 13.43 -38.74 0.77
C LYS A 447 12.43 -39.04 -0.36
N ASP A 448 11.13 -38.91 -0.08
CA ASP A 448 10.07 -39.14 -1.07
C ASP A 448 10.20 -38.15 -2.24
N GLN A 449 10.46 -36.87 -1.93
CA GLN A 449 10.67 -35.80 -2.92
C GLN A 449 11.97 -35.98 -3.72
N LEU A 450 13.06 -36.42 -3.08
CA LEU A 450 14.31 -36.76 -3.77
C LEU A 450 14.09 -37.91 -4.76
N ASN A 451 13.44 -38.99 -4.33
CA ASN A 451 13.15 -40.13 -5.22
C ASN A 451 12.29 -39.70 -6.41
N PHE A 452 11.28 -38.86 -6.16
CA PHE A 452 10.46 -38.30 -7.22
C PHE A 452 11.28 -37.45 -8.21
N THR A 453 12.18 -36.61 -7.69
CA THR A 453 13.09 -35.77 -8.49
C THR A 453 14.02 -36.61 -9.37
N LEU A 454 14.69 -37.60 -8.79
CA LEU A 454 15.58 -38.52 -9.52
C LEU A 454 14.83 -39.29 -10.61
N GLY A 455 13.59 -39.70 -10.33
CA GLY A 455 12.72 -40.39 -11.28
C GLY A 455 12.22 -39.51 -12.42
N LYS A 456 11.68 -38.32 -12.12
CA LYS A 456 11.10 -37.41 -13.12
C LYS A 456 12.16 -36.89 -14.09
N PHE A 457 13.38 -36.66 -13.62
CA PHE A 457 14.51 -36.27 -14.49
C PHE A 457 15.24 -37.43 -15.15
N ARG A 458 14.84 -38.68 -14.91
CA ARG A 458 15.54 -39.88 -15.41
C ARG A 458 17.03 -39.88 -15.06
N LEU A 459 17.41 -39.28 -13.93
CA LEU A 459 18.80 -39.15 -13.48
C LEU A 459 19.37 -40.45 -12.91
N HIS A 460 18.60 -41.53 -12.99
CA HIS A 460 19.01 -42.86 -12.60
C HIS A 460 18.98 -43.83 -13.78
N GLY A 461 20.15 -44.30 -14.22
CA GLY A 461 20.29 -45.68 -14.68
C GLY A 461 20.08 -46.65 -13.51
N ASN A 462 19.91 -47.95 -13.78
CA ASN A 462 19.66 -48.96 -12.72
C ASN A 462 20.70 -48.88 -11.58
N ASP A 463 21.98 -48.65 -11.89
CA ASP A 463 23.04 -48.51 -10.89
C ASP A 463 23.13 -47.14 -10.25
N VAL A 464 23.02 -46.05 -11.02
CA VAL A 464 23.09 -44.67 -10.48
C VAL A 464 21.97 -44.45 -9.47
N GLY A 465 20.72 -44.81 -9.80
CA GLY A 465 19.60 -44.63 -8.86
C GLY A 465 19.68 -45.49 -7.62
N ARG A 466 20.28 -46.67 -7.70
CA ARG A 466 20.55 -47.50 -6.53
C ARG A 466 21.61 -46.82 -5.65
N LYS A 467 22.74 -46.40 -6.22
CA LYS A 467 23.83 -45.70 -5.52
C LYS A 467 23.36 -44.39 -4.89
N SER A 468 22.62 -43.54 -5.60
CA SER A 468 22.08 -42.28 -5.06
C SER A 468 21.13 -42.52 -3.88
N ARG A 469 20.28 -43.56 -3.94
CA ARG A 469 19.35 -43.91 -2.85
C ARG A 469 20.07 -44.49 -1.63
N GLU A 470 21.06 -45.35 -1.85
CA GLU A 470 21.92 -45.91 -0.81
C GLU A 470 22.73 -44.79 -0.13
N ALA A 471 23.34 -43.90 -0.92
CA ALA A 471 24.08 -42.74 -0.42
C ALA A 471 23.18 -41.77 0.35
N ALA A 472 22.01 -41.40 -0.19
CA ALA A 472 21.05 -40.55 0.52
C ALA A 472 20.59 -41.17 1.84
N LYS A 473 20.34 -42.49 1.89
CA LYS A 473 19.99 -43.19 3.13
C LYS A 473 21.15 -43.12 4.13
N ARG A 474 22.35 -43.52 3.71
CA ARG A 474 23.58 -43.50 4.52
C ARG A 474 23.86 -42.11 5.10
N LEU A 475 23.81 -41.09 4.26
CA LEU A 475 24.02 -39.70 4.66
C LEU A 475 22.91 -39.23 5.58
N LEU A 476 21.63 -39.44 5.26
CA LEU A 476 20.56 -39.07 6.18
C LEU A 476 20.62 -39.81 7.52
N ASP A 477 21.11 -41.06 7.56
CA ASP A 477 21.33 -41.79 8.82
C ASP A 477 22.51 -41.19 9.60
N ALA A 478 23.62 -40.86 8.93
CA ALA A 478 24.80 -40.26 9.55
C ALA A 478 24.57 -38.82 10.05
N TYR A 479 23.64 -38.09 9.43
CA TYR A 479 23.38 -36.67 9.72
C TYR A 479 21.99 -36.42 10.36
N ALA A 480 21.24 -37.47 10.71
CA ALA A 480 19.91 -37.34 11.33
C ALA A 480 19.94 -36.85 12.79
N ASP A 481 20.98 -37.20 13.55
CA ASP A 481 21.08 -36.91 14.99
C ASP A 481 22.03 -35.72 15.23
N LEU A 482 21.50 -34.65 15.84
CA LEU A 482 22.15 -33.33 15.94
C LEU A 482 23.04 -33.13 17.17
N TYR A 483 22.96 -34.01 18.18
CA TYR A 483 23.69 -33.84 19.44
C TYR A 483 25.21 -33.93 19.28
N ASP A 484 25.70 -34.23 18.08
CA ASP A 484 27.10 -34.52 17.78
C ASP A 484 27.59 -33.75 16.53
N LEU A 485 27.08 -32.54 16.31
CA LEU A 485 27.54 -31.65 15.23
C LEU A 485 28.81 -30.88 15.60
N GLY A 486 29.01 -30.55 16.89
CA GLY A 486 30.19 -29.83 17.38
C GLY A 486 31.51 -30.60 17.23
N SER A 487 31.45 -31.92 17.06
CA SER A 487 32.60 -32.81 16.87
C SER A 487 33.03 -32.98 15.40
N ARG A 488 32.29 -32.42 14.44
CA ARG A 488 32.44 -32.70 12.99
C ARG A 488 33.36 -31.74 12.22
N GLY A 489 34.05 -30.82 12.91
CA GLY A 489 34.97 -29.86 12.29
C GLY A 489 34.26 -28.78 11.46
N ASP A 490 34.98 -28.15 10.53
CA ASP A 490 34.53 -26.94 9.81
C ASP A 490 33.52 -27.19 8.66
N ARG A 491 33.21 -28.46 8.32
CA ARG A 491 32.33 -28.81 7.19
C ARG A 491 31.07 -29.55 7.67
N ILE A 492 30.03 -28.79 8.00
CA ILE A 492 28.71 -29.30 8.42
C ILE A 492 27.95 -29.92 7.24
N PHE A 493 28.04 -29.29 6.06
CA PHE A 493 27.25 -29.67 4.88
C PHE A 493 27.96 -30.68 3.98
N VAL A 494 27.16 -31.56 3.39
CA VAL A 494 27.61 -32.60 2.47
C VAL A 494 27.91 -31.99 1.10
N SER A 495 29.11 -32.23 0.58
CA SER A 495 29.46 -31.93 -0.82
C SER A 495 28.82 -32.95 -1.77
N ALA A 496 28.50 -32.55 -3.00
CA ALA A 496 28.05 -33.45 -4.05
C ALA A 496 29.06 -34.57 -4.31
N ASP A 497 30.36 -34.28 -4.23
CA ASP A 497 31.42 -35.26 -4.46
C ASP A 497 31.38 -36.43 -3.45
N ALA A 498 30.82 -36.23 -2.26
CA ALA A 498 30.72 -37.27 -1.23
C ALA A 498 29.61 -38.31 -1.47
N VAL A 499 28.77 -38.11 -2.50
CA VAL A 499 27.66 -39.00 -2.85
C VAL A 499 28.11 -40.13 -3.77
N GLU A 500 29.01 -39.84 -4.72
CA GLU A 500 29.65 -40.79 -5.63
C GLU A 500 28.69 -41.74 -6.38
N SER A 501 27.52 -41.25 -6.80
CA SER A 501 26.56 -42.08 -7.57
C SER A 501 26.99 -42.31 -9.02
N GLY A 502 27.94 -41.52 -9.51
CA GLY A 502 28.42 -41.54 -10.90
C GLY A 502 27.63 -40.60 -11.82
N SER A 503 26.82 -39.71 -11.26
CA SER A 503 26.08 -38.67 -11.97
C SER A 503 26.15 -37.37 -11.19
N VAL A 504 26.84 -36.37 -11.73
CA VAL A 504 27.00 -35.03 -11.12
C VAL A 504 25.64 -34.44 -10.73
N GLN A 505 24.62 -34.66 -11.56
CA GLN A 505 23.27 -34.14 -11.34
C GLN A 505 22.57 -34.87 -10.19
N ALA A 506 22.64 -36.21 -10.16
CA ALA A 506 22.06 -36.99 -9.08
C ALA A 506 22.76 -36.72 -7.74
N ASP A 507 24.09 -36.59 -7.78
CA ASP A 507 24.94 -36.29 -6.62
C ASP A 507 24.61 -34.92 -6.02
N TYR A 508 24.42 -33.91 -6.88
CA TYR A 508 23.96 -32.58 -6.45
C TYR A 508 22.60 -32.63 -5.77
N PHE A 509 21.61 -33.29 -6.35
CA PHE A 509 20.27 -33.37 -5.75
C PHE A 509 20.29 -34.13 -4.43
N VAL A 510 21.03 -35.24 -4.34
CA VAL A 510 21.21 -35.96 -3.07
C VAL A 510 21.81 -35.03 -2.01
N ALA A 511 22.90 -34.32 -2.33
CA ALA A 511 23.54 -33.39 -1.40
C ALA A 511 22.58 -32.26 -0.99
N ALA A 512 21.85 -31.64 -1.92
CA ALA A 512 20.90 -30.57 -1.62
C ALA A 512 19.76 -31.03 -0.69
N PHE A 513 19.17 -32.20 -0.94
CA PHE A 513 18.11 -32.76 -0.09
C PHE A 513 18.62 -33.19 1.29
N VAL A 514 19.82 -33.77 1.37
CA VAL A 514 20.47 -34.09 2.64
C VAL A 514 20.77 -32.82 3.44
N ASN A 515 21.39 -31.82 2.80
CA ASN A 515 21.71 -30.55 3.42
C ASN A 515 20.45 -29.82 3.88
N PHE A 516 19.36 -29.84 3.12
CA PHE A 516 18.08 -29.30 3.58
C PHE A 516 17.62 -29.94 4.89
N VAL A 517 17.73 -31.28 5.04
CA VAL A 517 17.38 -31.96 6.30
C VAL A 517 18.32 -31.55 7.43
N ILE A 518 19.63 -31.40 7.17
CA ILE A 518 20.61 -30.92 8.15
C ILE A 518 20.25 -29.51 8.64
N VAL A 519 20.02 -28.56 7.73
CA VAL A 519 19.67 -27.17 8.07
C VAL A 519 18.35 -27.13 8.84
N ARG A 520 17.34 -27.89 8.41
CA ARG A 520 16.05 -27.96 9.11
C ARG A 520 16.19 -28.54 10.50
N ASN A 521 16.97 -29.58 10.65
CA ASN A 521 17.23 -30.21 11.94
C ASN A 521 17.95 -29.21 12.86
N TYR A 522 18.99 -28.51 12.39
CA TYR A 522 19.58 -27.39 13.12
C TYR A 522 18.53 -26.34 13.53
N ALA A 523 17.64 -25.92 12.61
CA ALA A 523 16.59 -24.95 12.91
C ALA A 523 15.60 -25.38 14.00
N ALA A 524 15.47 -26.69 14.27
CA ALA A 524 14.61 -27.22 15.31
C ALA A 524 15.29 -27.34 16.68
N HIS A 525 16.62 -27.22 16.76
CA HIS A 525 17.42 -27.46 17.97
C HIS A 525 18.44 -26.33 18.23
N HIS A 526 18.05 -25.08 17.89
CA HIS A 526 18.80 -23.83 17.96
C HIS A 526 19.95 -23.78 18.99
N ASP A 527 21.14 -23.29 18.55
CA ASP A 527 22.34 -22.82 19.29
C ASP A 527 23.67 -23.52 18.91
N SER A 528 23.62 -24.74 18.36
CA SER A 528 24.82 -25.58 18.25
C SER A 528 25.81 -25.19 17.14
N LEU A 529 25.38 -24.41 16.13
CA LEU A 529 26.17 -24.09 14.91
C LEU A 529 26.10 -22.61 14.49
N ASP A 530 25.58 -21.75 15.36
CA ASP A 530 25.32 -20.33 15.10
C ASP A 530 26.56 -19.61 14.54
N SER A 531 27.72 -19.87 15.13
CA SER A 531 29.00 -19.26 14.73
C SER A 531 29.50 -19.67 13.35
N GLN A 532 29.04 -20.81 12.81
CA GLN A 532 29.45 -21.35 11.51
C GLN A 532 28.48 -20.93 10.38
N LEU A 533 27.23 -20.60 10.72
CA LEU A 533 26.19 -20.20 9.77
C LEU A 533 26.07 -18.67 9.61
N VAL A 534 26.62 -17.89 10.53
CA VAL A 534 26.70 -16.43 10.42
C VAL A 534 27.91 -16.03 9.58
N PHE A 535 27.68 -15.17 8.58
CA PHE A 535 28.74 -14.56 7.78
C PHE A 535 29.64 -13.69 8.65
N ARG A 536 30.95 -14.00 8.66
CA ARG A 536 32.02 -13.12 9.17
C ARG A 536 32.71 -12.49 7.96
N ASN A 537 33.18 -11.25 8.09
CA ASN A 537 33.70 -10.41 7.00
C ASN A 537 34.92 -10.98 6.22
N GLU A 538 35.38 -12.21 6.48
CA GLU A 538 36.65 -12.75 5.99
C GLU A 538 36.55 -14.09 5.24
N CYS A 539 35.35 -14.57 4.89
CA CYS A 539 35.18 -15.86 4.18
C CYS A 539 34.91 -15.70 2.68
N ASP A 540 35.38 -16.66 1.87
CA ASP A 540 34.91 -16.84 0.49
C ASP A 540 33.38 -17.04 0.50
N VAL A 541 32.66 -16.06 -0.06
CA VAL A 541 31.20 -16.01 -0.08
C VAL A 541 30.61 -17.23 -0.78
N GLY A 542 31.33 -17.87 -1.71
CA GLY A 542 30.88 -19.07 -2.43
C GLY A 542 30.86 -20.35 -1.60
N GLU A 543 31.78 -20.48 -0.63
CA GLU A 543 31.96 -21.69 0.18
C GLU A 543 31.41 -21.56 1.61
N HIS A 544 30.95 -20.37 1.99
CA HIS A 544 30.38 -20.12 3.31
C HIS A 544 29.16 -21.04 3.58
N GLN A 545 29.16 -21.66 4.76
CA GLN A 545 28.16 -22.68 5.14
C GLN A 545 26.73 -22.11 5.11
N GLY A 546 26.53 -20.82 5.46
CA GLY A 546 25.24 -20.14 5.35
C GLY A 546 24.74 -20.03 3.90
N ARG A 547 25.63 -19.79 2.93
CA ARG A 547 25.25 -19.82 1.49
C ARG A 547 24.89 -21.22 1.04
N VAL A 548 25.65 -22.25 1.47
CA VAL A 548 25.37 -23.65 1.15
C VAL A 548 24.00 -24.08 1.69
N ALA A 549 23.67 -23.66 2.92
CA ALA A 549 22.36 -23.88 3.54
C ALA A 549 21.23 -23.27 2.69
N LEU A 550 21.33 -21.97 2.37
CA LEU A 550 20.30 -21.26 1.59
C LEU A 550 20.16 -21.81 0.18
N ARG A 551 21.27 -22.10 -0.50
CA ARG A 551 21.26 -22.71 -1.83
C ARG A 551 20.56 -24.06 -1.83
N SER A 552 20.83 -24.88 -0.81
CA SER A 552 20.22 -26.21 -0.68
C SER A 552 18.71 -26.11 -0.42
N VAL A 553 18.29 -25.20 0.46
CA VAL A 553 16.86 -24.89 0.71
C VAL A 553 16.16 -24.42 -0.58
N LEU A 554 16.74 -23.45 -1.29
CA LEU A 554 16.17 -22.92 -2.54
C LEU A 554 16.11 -23.98 -3.64
N SER A 555 17.17 -24.77 -3.82
CA SER A 555 17.24 -25.83 -4.83
C SER A 555 16.13 -26.85 -4.61
N VAL A 556 15.94 -27.29 -3.36
CA VAL A 556 14.88 -28.24 -3.00
C VAL A 556 13.49 -27.62 -3.23
N VAL A 557 13.24 -26.39 -2.76
CA VAL A 557 11.93 -25.74 -2.91
C VAL A 557 11.57 -25.51 -4.38
N ILE A 558 12.46 -24.89 -5.17
CA ILE A 558 12.17 -24.56 -6.57
C ILE A 558 12.02 -25.83 -7.41
N THR A 559 12.87 -26.84 -7.20
CA THR A 559 12.72 -28.14 -7.86
C THR A 559 11.39 -28.79 -7.51
N CYS A 560 11.01 -28.84 -6.23
CA CYS A 560 9.73 -29.41 -5.83
C CYS A 560 8.53 -28.67 -6.41
N LEU A 561 8.55 -27.33 -6.46
CA LEU A 561 7.48 -26.52 -7.05
C LEU A 561 7.38 -26.74 -8.57
N GLN A 562 8.50 -26.73 -9.28
CA GLN A 562 8.52 -26.96 -10.73
C GLN A 562 8.04 -28.36 -11.09
N LEU A 563 8.41 -29.38 -10.30
CA LEU A 563 7.95 -30.74 -10.55
C LEU A 563 6.49 -30.99 -10.14
N ASP A 564 5.86 -30.06 -9.41
CA ASP A 564 4.44 -30.12 -9.04
C ASP A 564 3.51 -29.50 -10.10
N ARG A 565 4.06 -28.69 -11.01
CA ARG A 565 3.43 -28.38 -12.29
C ARG A 565 3.27 -29.64 -13.12
#